data_AF-A0A0V1Q5K3-F1
#
_entry.id   AF-A0A0V1Q5K3-F1
#
_cell.length_a   1.000
_cell.length_b   1.000
_cell.length_c   1.000
_cell.angle_alpha   90.00
_cell.angle_beta   90.00
_cell.angle_gamma   90.00
#
_symmetry.space_group_name_H-M   'P 1'
#
loop_
_entity.id
_entity.type
_entity.pdbx_description
1 polymer ?
#
loop_
_entity_poly.entity_id
_entity_poly.type
_entity_poly.pdbx_seq_one_letter_code
_entity_poly.pdbx_strand_id
1 'polypeptide(L)'
;MAKISSSRRRKQPPEGYSKIEPTLAKLLAKSREAQTKSIKTENKNQALWPIIQVNHQINRYIYSLYYERELISEELYNWLLQQKYANKNLIAKWKKQGYEKLCCLNCIMTSEKNHGTTCICRVPKTTLVKNDRSERVECITCGCKGCASTD
;
A
#
# COMPACT_ATOMS: atom_id res chain seq x y z
N MET A 1 -12.63 -11.03 20.75
CA MET A 1 -11.95 -11.12 19.44
C MET A 1 -12.58 -12.27 18.65
N ALA A 2 -13.37 -11.97 17.61
CA ALA A 2 -14.09 -13.01 16.88
C ALA A 2 -13.13 -13.82 16.00
N LYS A 3 -13.07 -15.14 16.22
CA LYS A 3 -12.40 -16.11 15.35
C LYS A 3 -12.95 -15.97 13.93
N ILE A 4 -12.10 -15.61 12.98
CA ILE A 4 -12.46 -15.48 11.57
C ILE A 4 -12.83 -16.88 11.06
N SER A 5 -14.14 -17.14 10.92
CA SER A 5 -14.67 -18.37 10.35
C SER A 5 -14.17 -18.54 8.91
N SER A 6 -13.57 -19.70 8.63
CA SER A 6 -13.04 -20.13 7.33
C SER A 6 -14.11 -20.25 6.23
N SER A 7 -15.39 -20.11 6.58
CA SER A 7 -16.55 -20.17 5.67
C SER A 7 -16.62 -18.99 4.69
N ARG A 8 -16.18 -17.77 5.06
CA ARG A 8 -16.28 -16.58 4.18
C ARG A 8 -15.25 -16.53 3.03
N ARG A 9 -14.22 -17.39 3.07
CA ARG A 9 -13.22 -17.51 1.99
C ARG A 9 -13.68 -18.43 0.83
N ARG A 10 -14.88 -19.01 0.93
CA ARG A 10 -15.34 -20.10 0.03
C ARG A 10 -16.38 -19.69 -1.01
N LYS A 11 -16.70 -18.40 -1.17
CA LYS A 11 -17.44 -18.00 -2.39
C LYS A 11 -16.48 -18.19 -3.56
N GLN A 12 -16.93 -18.92 -4.58
CA GLN A 12 -16.17 -19.12 -5.81
C GLN A 12 -15.67 -17.75 -6.32
N PRO A 13 -14.42 -17.69 -6.79
CA PRO A 13 -13.89 -16.44 -7.32
C PRO A 13 -14.75 -16.01 -8.53
N PRO A 14 -15.12 -14.72 -8.65
CA PRO A 14 -15.85 -14.23 -9.80
C PRO A 14 -15.05 -14.41 -11.11
N GLU A 15 -15.76 -14.29 -12.23
CA GLU A 15 -15.16 -14.40 -13.55
C GLU A 15 -13.96 -13.45 -13.72
N GLY A 16 -12.91 -13.95 -14.38
CA GLY A 16 -11.68 -13.17 -14.62
C GLY A 16 -10.62 -13.27 -13.51
N TYR A 17 -10.93 -13.84 -12.34
CA TYR A 17 -9.94 -14.02 -11.26
C TYR A 17 -8.73 -14.87 -11.70
N SER A 18 -8.95 -15.95 -12.46
CA SER A 18 -7.88 -16.84 -12.93
C SER A 18 -6.79 -16.13 -13.75
N LYS A 19 -7.13 -15.01 -14.42
CA LYS A 19 -6.16 -14.22 -15.19
C LYS A 19 -5.23 -13.41 -14.29
N ILE A 20 -5.71 -12.96 -13.12
CA ILE A 20 -4.95 -12.10 -12.19
C ILE A 20 -4.31 -12.89 -11.05
N GLU A 21 -4.81 -14.10 -10.78
CA GLU A 21 -4.39 -14.98 -9.70
C GLU A 21 -2.88 -15.26 -9.67
N PRO A 22 -2.20 -15.59 -10.80
CA PRO A 22 -0.77 -15.87 -10.77
C PRO A 22 0.07 -14.69 -10.25
N THR A 23 -0.30 -13.47 -10.64
CA THR A 23 0.39 -12.26 -10.22
C THR A 23 0.09 -11.93 -8.76
N LEU A 24 -1.17 -12.06 -8.33
CA LEU A 24 -1.55 -11.86 -6.94
C LEU A 24 -0.87 -12.87 -6.01
N ALA A 25 -0.83 -14.15 -6.40
CA ALA A 25 -0.17 -15.21 -5.65
C ALA A 25 1.33 -14.92 -5.45
N LYS A 26 2.03 -14.45 -6.50
CA LYS A 26 3.43 -14.03 -6.41
C LYS A 26 3.63 -12.86 -5.44
N LEU A 27 2.78 -11.84 -5.50
CA LEU A 27 2.88 -10.69 -4.59
C LEU A 27 2.57 -11.09 -3.13
N LEU A 28 1.61 -11.98 -2.90
CA LEU A 28 1.29 -12.50 -1.57
C LEU A 28 2.40 -13.39 -1.01
N ALA A 29 3.02 -14.22 -1.85
CA ALA A 29 4.21 -15.00 -1.47
C ALA A 29 5.34 -14.06 -1.03
N LYS A 30 5.61 -13.02 -1.82
CA LYS A 30 6.59 -11.97 -1.47
C LYS A 30 6.26 -11.27 -0.15
N SER A 31 4.99 -11.05 0.14
CA SER A 31 4.56 -10.46 1.42
C SER A 31 4.83 -11.41 2.60
N ARG A 32 4.63 -12.73 2.43
CA ARG A 32 4.93 -13.72 3.47
C ARG A 32 6.44 -13.83 3.71
N GLU A 33 7.23 -13.84 2.64
CA GLU A 33 8.70 -13.80 2.75
C GLU A 33 9.18 -12.53 3.47
N ALA A 34 8.59 -11.37 3.17
CA ALA A 34 8.90 -10.13 3.86
C ALA A 34 8.58 -10.20 5.36
N GLN A 35 7.46 -10.84 5.75
CA GLN A 35 7.11 -11.09 7.15
C GLN A 35 8.12 -12.02 7.85
N THR A 36 8.59 -13.07 7.17
CA THR A 36 9.61 -13.96 7.74
C THR A 36 10.94 -13.24 7.92
N LYS A 37 11.33 -12.37 6.97
CA LYS A 37 12.56 -11.58 7.05
C LYS A 37 12.49 -10.48 8.11
N SER A 38 11.34 -9.86 8.32
CA SER A 38 11.17 -8.78 9.30
C SER A 38 11.44 -9.26 10.73
N ILE A 39 11.12 -10.52 11.05
CA ILE A 39 11.36 -11.12 12.38
C ILE A 39 12.87 -11.15 12.71
N LYS A 40 13.74 -11.18 11.70
CA LYS A 40 15.20 -11.31 11.86
C LYS A 40 15.95 -9.97 11.92
N THR A 41 15.24 -8.84 11.81
CA THR A 41 15.86 -7.52 11.70
C THR A 41 15.97 -6.84 13.07
N GLU A 42 17.13 -6.29 13.40
CA GLU A 42 17.37 -5.59 14.68
C GLU A 42 16.61 -4.26 14.78
N ASN A 43 16.48 -3.52 13.68
CA ASN A 43 15.74 -2.27 13.63
C ASN A 43 14.25 -2.51 13.37
N LYS A 44 13.45 -2.45 14.43
CA LYS A 44 11.98 -2.68 14.41
C LYS A 44 11.25 -1.85 13.35
N ASN A 45 11.68 -0.62 13.09
CA ASN A 45 11.01 0.26 12.13
C ASN A 45 11.28 -0.18 10.69
N GLN A 46 12.55 -0.48 10.37
CA GLN A 46 12.97 -0.90 9.03
C GLN A 46 12.49 -2.30 8.68
N ALA A 47 12.33 -3.17 9.68
CA ALA A 47 11.80 -4.51 9.52
C ALA A 47 10.45 -4.53 8.78
N LEU A 48 9.60 -3.53 9.01
CA LEU A 48 8.25 -3.46 8.43
C LEU A 48 8.21 -2.83 7.03
N TRP A 49 9.27 -2.14 6.59
CA TRP A 49 9.26 -1.43 5.30
C TRP A 49 8.99 -2.36 4.11
N PRO A 50 9.64 -3.54 3.99
CA PRO A 50 9.38 -4.45 2.88
C PRO A 50 7.92 -4.93 2.85
N ILE A 51 7.30 -5.16 4.02
CA ILE A 51 5.89 -5.56 4.12
C ILE A 51 4.99 -4.44 3.61
N ILE A 52 5.23 -3.20 4.04
CA ILE A 52 4.45 -2.03 3.62
C ILE A 52 4.61 -1.79 2.12
N GLN A 53 5.82 -1.95 1.59
CA GLN A 53 6.11 -1.79 0.16
C GLN A 53 5.38 -2.83 -0.69
N VAL A 54 5.39 -4.11 -0.29
CA VAL A 54 4.64 -5.17 -1.00
C VAL A 54 3.14 -4.93 -0.90
N ASN A 55 2.64 -4.53 0.27
CA ASN A 55 1.24 -4.18 0.44
C ASN A 55 0.84 -3.02 -0.50
N HIS A 56 1.66 -1.97 -0.61
CA HIS A 56 1.45 -0.89 -1.56
C HIS A 56 1.42 -1.41 -3.02
N GLN A 57 2.34 -2.33 -3.39
CA GLN A 57 2.37 -2.96 -4.71
C GLN A 57 1.08 -3.73 -5.04
N ILE A 58 0.58 -4.55 -4.09
CA ILE A 58 -0.69 -5.28 -4.26
C ILE A 58 -1.85 -4.31 -4.49
N ASN A 59 -1.93 -3.27 -3.67
CA ASN A 59 -2.99 -2.27 -3.78
C ASN A 59 -2.92 -1.52 -5.11
N ARG A 60 -1.73 -1.08 -5.54
CA ARG A 60 -1.53 -0.38 -6.83
C ARG A 60 -1.84 -1.29 -8.01
N TYR A 61 -1.51 -2.57 -7.93
CA TYR A 61 -1.85 -3.54 -8.97
C TYR A 61 -3.37 -3.69 -9.13
N ILE A 62 -4.10 -3.85 -8.02
CA ILE A 62 -5.57 -3.94 -8.07
C ILE A 62 -6.18 -2.62 -8.54
N TYR A 63 -5.63 -1.48 -8.11
CA TYR A 63 -6.07 -0.16 -8.54
C TYR A 63 -5.91 0.02 -10.06
N SER A 64 -4.73 -0.30 -10.61
CA SER A 64 -4.47 -0.12 -12.04
C SER A 64 -5.31 -1.04 -12.91
N LEU A 65 -5.55 -2.28 -12.46
CA LEU A 65 -6.44 -3.21 -13.17
C LEU A 65 -7.88 -2.70 -13.30
N TYR A 66 -8.40 -2.02 -12.26
CA TYR A 66 -9.79 -1.55 -12.26
C TYR A 66 -9.95 -0.14 -12.82
N TYR A 67 -9.17 0.83 -12.33
CA TYR A 67 -9.36 2.26 -12.63
C TYR A 67 -8.53 2.78 -13.81
N GLU A 68 -7.39 2.14 -14.14
CA GLU A 68 -6.50 2.62 -15.20
C GLU A 68 -6.65 1.80 -16.49
N ARG A 69 -6.78 0.48 -16.36
CA ARG A 69 -6.80 -0.47 -17.50
C ARG A 69 -8.15 -1.14 -17.73
N GLU A 70 -9.07 -1.04 -16.77
CA GLU A 70 -10.43 -1.61 -16.84
C GLU A 70 -10.48 -3.10 -17.24
N LEU A 71 -9.50 -3.89 -16.77
CA LEU A 71 -9.34 -5.32 -17.11
C LEU A 71 -10.13 -6.27 -16.21
N ILE A 72 -10.73 -5.76 -15.13
CA ILE A 72 -11.51 -6.55 -14.18
C ILE A 72 -12.89 -5.94 -13.98
N SER A 73 -13.91 -6.78 -13.79
CA SER A 73 -15.27 -6.33 -13.52
C SER A 73 -15.40 -5.68 -12.14
N GLU A 74 -16.42 -4.84 -11.96
CA GLU A 74 -16.77 -4.27 -10.66
C GLU A 74 -17.06 -5.36 -9.62
N GLU A 75 -17.69 -6.46 -10.02
CA GLU A 75 -17.96 -7.61 -9.15
C GLU A 75 -16.65 -8.21 -8.61
N LEU A 76 -15.67 -8.47 -9.49
CA LEU A 76 -14.38 -9.01 -9.10
C LEU A 76 -13.61 -8.03 -8.21
N TYR A 77 -13.61 -6.74 -8.55
CA TYR A 77 -12.97 -5.70 -7.73
C TYR A 77 -13.58 -5.62 -6.32
N ASN A 78 -14.90 -5.62 -6.21
CA ASN A 78 -15.60 -5.61 -4.92
C ASN A 78 -15.34 -6.89 -4.13
N TRP A 79 -15.28 -8.05 -4.79
CA TRP A 79 -14.91 -9.31 -4.15
C TRP A 79 -13.48 -9.27 -3.59
N LEU A 80 -12.51 -8.73 -4.34
CA LEU A 80 -11.12 -8.57 -3.89
C LEU A 80 -11.01 -7.68 -2.64
N LEU A 81 -11.80 -6.59 -2.57
CA LEU A 81 -11.89 -5.73 -1.39
C LEU A 81 -12.53 -6.45 -0.19
N GLN A 82 -13.55 -7.26 -0.41
CA GLN A 82 -14.20 -8.05 0.65
C GLN A 82 -13.26 -9.11 1.22
N GLN A 83 -12.48 -9.78 0.37
CA GLN A 83 -11.48 -10.78 0.77
C GLN A 83 -10.19 -10.17 1.34
N LYS A 84 -10.10 -8.83 1.44
CA LYS A 84 -8.96 -8.10 2.01
C LYS A 84 -7.66 -8.25 1.21
N TYR A 85 -7.73 -8.50 -0.10
CA TYR A 85 -6.56 -8.40 -0.97
C TYR A 85 -6.08 -6.94 -1.12
N ALA A 86 -7.02 -5.99 -1.07
CA ALA A 86 -6.74 -4.56 -1.13
C ALA A 86 -7.35 -3.78 0.05
N ASN A 87 -6.70 -2.67 0.37
CA ASN A 87 -7.07 -1.67 1.35
C ASN A 87 -7.93 -0.58 0.70
N LYS A 88 -9.24 -0.68 0.92
CA LYS A 88 -10.24 0.29 0.46
C LYS A 88 -9.89 1.74 0.83
N ASN A 89 -9.36 1.98 2.02
CA ASN A 89 -9.08 3.32 2.50
C ASN A 89 -7.89 3.95 1.77
N LEU A 90 -6.86 3.17 1.46
CA LEU A 90 -5.72 3.65 0.68
C LEU A 90 -6.13 3.98 -0.75
N ILE A 91 -6.88 3.08 -1.40
CA ILE A 91 -7.41 3.31 -2.76
C ILE A 91 -8.29 4.56 -2.81
N ALA A 92 -9.16 4.75 -1.80
CA ALA A 92 -9.99 5.95 -1.73
C ALA A 92 -9.17 7.26 -1.66
N LYS A 93 -7.95 7.22 -1.12
CA LYS A 93 -7.04 8.37 -1.13
C LYS A 93 -6.43 8.62 -2.50
N TRP A 94 -6.05 7.58 -3.25
CA TRP A 94 -5.51 7.74 -4.60
C TRP A 94 -6.48 8.41 -5.58
N LYS A 95 -7.79 8.33 -5.32
CA LYS A 95 -8.82 9.04 -6.11
C LYS A 95 -8.92 10.54 -5.79
N LYS A 96 -8.23 11.03 -4.75
CA LYS A 96 -8.24 12.44 -4.37
C LYS A 96 -7.03 13.16 -4.95
N GLN A 97 -7.25 14.39 -5.40
CA GLN A 97 -6.20 15.25 -5.94
C GLN A 97 -5.06 15.44 -4.91
N GLY A 98 -3.82 15.28 -5.37
CA GLY A 98 -2.61 15.44 -4.56
C GLY A 98 -2.21 14.19 -3.75
N TYR A 99 -2.97 13.09 -3.84
CA TYR A 99 -2.69 11.82 -3.16
C TYR A 99 -2.48 10.65 -4.11
N GLU A 100 -2.50 10.86 -5.43
CA GLU A 100 -2.39 9.85 -6.50
C GLU A 100 -1.21 8.87 -6.29
N LYS A 101 -0.09 9.36 -5.74
CA LYS A 101 1.13 8.57 -5.46
C LYS A 101 1.36 8.26 -3.98
N LEU A 102 0.34 8.39 -3.12
CA LEU A 102 0.46 8.20 -1.66
C LEU A 102 1.01 6.81 -1.29
N CYS A 103 2.06 6.76 -0.47
CA CYS A 103 2.73 5.51 -0.10
C CYS A 103 1.96 4.65 0.92
N CYS A 104 1.37 5.26 1.95
CA CYS A 104 0.57 4.57 2.96
C CYS A 104 -0.29 5.55 3.77
N LEU A 105 -1.28 5.02 4.50
CA LEU A 105 -2.18 5.83 5.32
C LEU A 105 -1.47 6.47 6.53
N ASN A 106 -0.48 5.78 7.12
CA ASN A 106 0.24 6.28 8.30
C ASN A 106 1.09 7.53 7.99
N CYS A 107 1.38 7.80 6.72
CA CYS A 107 2.10 9.02 6.31
C CYS A 107 1.22 10.27 6.25
N ILE A 108 -0.10 10.12 6.30
CA ILE A 108 -1.06 11.23 6.28
C ILE A 108 -1.88 11.34 7.57
N MET A 109 -1.70 10.41 8.50
CA MET A 109 -2.42 10.39 9.77
C MET A 109 -1.69 11.27 10.78
N THR A 110 -2.15 12.52 10.89
CA THR A 110 -1.55 13.56 11.74
C THR A 110 -1.69 13.27 13.23
N SER A 111 -2.76 12.58 13.64
CA SER A 111 -3.04 12.21 15.03
C SER A 111 -1.99 11.28 15.65
N GLU A 112 -1.24 10.53 14.83
CA GLU A 112 -0.18 9.62 15.29
C GLU A 112 1.21 10.29 15.32
N LYS A 113 1.31 11.58 14.99
CA LYS A 113 2.59 12.30 14.90
C LYS A 113 2.68 13.35 16.00
N ASN A 114 3.85 13.43 16.64
CA ASN A 114 4.11 14.35 17.75
C ASN A 114 3.78 15.81 17.45
N HIS A 115 4.00 16.26 16.21
CA HIS A 115 3.77 17.64 15.79
C HIS A 115 2.46 17.84 15.01
N GLY A 116 1.61 16.81 14.89
CA GLY A 116 0.34 16.93 14.16
C GLY A 116 0.49 17.16 12.65
N THR A 117 1.66 16.87 12.07
CA THR A 117 1.95 17.06 10.63
C THR A 117 2.01 15.74 9.87
N THR A 118 1.99 15.80 8.53
CA THR A 118 2.19 14.62 7.67
C THR A 118 3.66 14.17 7.64
N CYS A 119 3.95 12.93 7.19
CA CYS A 119 5.35 12.46 7.06
C CYS A 119 6.12 13.33 6.05
N ILE A 120 7.43 13.45 6.26
CA ILE A 120 8.35 14.16 5.36
C ILE A 120 8.30 13.67 3.91
N CYS A 121 7.98 12.40 3.66
CA CYS A 121 7.81 11.88 2.30
C CYS A 121 6.64 12.50 1.54
N ARG A 122 5.73 13.24 2.20
CA ARG A 122 4.65 14.00 1.54
C ARG A 122 5.10 15.38 1.06
N VAL A 123 6.29 15.84 1.47
CA VAL A 123 6.84 17.11 1.01
C VAL A 123 7.47 16.89 -0.36
N PRO A 124 7.13 17.71 -1.37
CA PRO A 124 7.75 17.64 -2.69
C PRO A 124 9.27 17.75 -2.61
N LYS A 125 9.98 16.91 -3.37
CA LYS A 125 11.45 16.90 -3.44
C LYS A 125 12.02 18.25 -3.84
N THR A 126 11.34 18.98 -4.73
CA THR A 126 11.76 20.33 -5.13
C THR A 126 11.84 21.29 -3.94
N THR A 127 10.94 21.16 -2.96
CA THR A 127 10.97 21.95 -1.72
C THR A 127 12.05 21.45 -0.77
N LEU A 128 12.34 20.15 -0.73
CA LEU A 128 13.38 19.57 0.13
C LEU A 128 14.79 19.98 -0.34
N VAL A 129 15.04 19.94 -1.65
CA VAL A 129 16.30 20.36 -2.28
C VAL A 129 16.56 21.85 -2.05
N LYS A 130 15.54 22.71 -2.21
CA LYS A 130 15.66 24.16 -1.94
C LYS A 130 16.06 24.51 -0.51
N ASN A 131 15.82 23.62 0.45
CA ASN A 131 16.08 23.85 1.87
C ASN A 131 17.32 23.07 2.38
N ASP A 132 18.18 22.55 1.50
CA ASP A 132 19.40 21.78 1.83
C ASP A 132 19.17 20.56 2.75
N ARG A 133 17.95 20.01 2.81
CA ARG A 133 17.58 18.88 3.70
C ARG A 133 17.90 17.48 3.13
N SER A 134 18.98 17.35 2.37
CA SER A 134 19.48 16.11 1.74
C SER A 134 18.62 15.56 0.58
N GLU A 135 19.32 15.09 -0.45
CA GLU A 135 18.82 14.45 -1.67
C GLU A 135 18.12 13.09 -1.42
N ARG A 136 18.29 12.51 -0.22
CA ARG A 136 17.81 11.16 0.12
C ARG A 136 16.99 11.17 1.41
N VAL A 137 15.76 11.65 1.30
CA VAL A 137 14.77 11.52 2.37
C VAL A 137 14.15 10.13 2.33
N GLU A 138 14.23 9.39 3.43
CA GLU A 138 13.53 8.11 3.62
C GLU A 138 12.57 8.21 4.81
N CYS A 139 11.27 7.98 4.60
CA CYS A 139 10.28 8.06 5.69
C CYS A 139 10.47 6.88 6.65
N ILE A 140 10.69 7.19 7.93
CA ILE A 140 10.83 6.20 9.02
C ILE A 140 9.71 5.16 9.09
N THR A 141 8.49 5.53 8.67
CA THR A 141 7.31 4.65 8.78
C THR A 141 7.25 3.58 7.69
N CYS A 142 7.72 3.86 6.47
CA CYS A 142 7.51 2.95 5.34
C CYS A 142 8.67 2.88 4.34
N GLY A 143 9.78 3.59 4.59
CA GLY A 143 10.92 3.67 3.67
C GLY A 143 10.64 4.46 2.39
N CYS A 144 9.54 5.21 2.33
CA CYS A 144 9.18 5.99 1.13
C CYS A 144 10.18 7.14 0.88
N LYS A 145 10.54 7.34 -0.40
CA LYS A 145 11.48 8.35 -0.88
C LYS A 145 10.84 9.59 -1.52
N GLY A 146 9.58 9.84 -1.19
CA GLY A 146 8.73 10.84 -1.84
C GLY A 146 7.46 10.20 -2.38
N CYS A 147 6.32 10.68 -1.89
CA CYS A 147 4.99 10.29 -2.32
C CYS A 147 4.09 11.51 -2.55
N ALA A 148 4.68 12.71 -2.68
CA ALA A 148 3.98 13.85 -3.23
C ALA A 148 3.63 13.55 -4.70
N SER A 149 2.45 13.92 -5.16
CA SER A 149 2.05 13.61 -6.54
C SER A 149 2.82 14.41 -7.59
N THR A 150 3.41 15.52 -7.17
CA THR A 150 4.27 16.41 -7.97
C THR A 150 5.69 15.88 -8.16
N ASP A 151 6.09 14.85 -7.39
CA ASP A 151 7.38 14.15 -7.55
C ASP A 151 7.26 13.00 -8.56
#